data_AF-A0A1N7LR28-F1
#
_entry.id   AF-A0A1N7LR28-F1
#
_cell.length_a   1.000
_cell.length_b   1.000
_cell.length_c   1.000
_cell.angle_alpha   90.00
_cell.angle_beta   90.00
_cell.angle_gamma   90.00
#
_symmetry.space_group_name_H-M   'P 1'
#
loop_
_entity.id
_entity.type
_entity.pdbx_description
1 polymer ?
#
loop_
_entity_poly.entity_id
_entity_poly.type
_entity_poly.pdbx_seq_one_letter_code
_entity_poly.pdbx_strand_id
1 'polypeptide(L)'
;MNNVNSGRINTFNTYFGYDGPTVANNFAYNTAFGTSALKSVTTGNLNTAIGRSALAASTTSGQNTAVGANSLSSLATGSSNVAIGLGTLSSMTTGSENVAVGTNALNSNTTSGPNTAIGHLSLGGSTTGTNNTGVGHQAGQQNTAGSNNVYLGGRSGNNNTSGSNNIFIGYQAGYRAVSTAMGNRNILIGTVNLPNDAGDDQLNIGNLIYGTGMSAASNTSTPSASGKVGIGTNNPQTAFHVIGTIRNPTVLTNTYANTDSFVTADATTGDLKSTPFIPVRIGPALTLSGTTDMSAFIPSQLADFYFVDRIHTLTLPTPTTAFAGKLIRFYLFGGNPPNFIINGVSTADMSAAGTLPSGVTKPTGSNVLTITGNNMRFQFIDIICDGSNWWPNMIE
;
A
#
# COMPACT_ATOMS: atom_id res chain seq x y z
N MET A 1 46.08 44.24 -19.54
CA MET A 1 45.96 42.77 -19.47
C MET A 1 47.26 42.18 -18.94
N ASN A 2 47.60 42.39 -17.67
CA ASN A 2 48.76 41.75 -17.05
C ASN A 2 48.38 41.24 -15.65
N ASN A 3 47.99 39.97 -15.62
CA ASN A 3 47.68 39.20 -14.44
C ASN A 3 48.99 38.74 -13.81
N VAL A 4 49.40 39.36 -12.70
CA VAL A 4 50.65 38.98 -12.03
C VAL A 4 50.56 37.59 -11.36
N ASN A 5 49.41 36.88 -11.43
CA ASN A 5 49.27 35.51 -10.90
C ASN A 5 48.20 34.63 -11.59
N SER A 6 47.76 34.91 -12.83
CA SER A 6 46.66 34.12 -13.43
C SER A 6 46.58 34.17 -14.95
N GLY A 7 46.96 33.06 -15.55
CA GLY A 7 47.08 32.86 -16.99
C GLY A 7 48.08 31.74 -17.20
N ARG A 8 47.74 30.53 -16.73
CA ARG A 8 48.64 29.38 -16.75
C ARG A 8 48.01 28.30 -17.61
N ILE A 9 48.63 28.05 -18.75
CA ILE A 9 48.34 26.90 -19.59
C ILE A 9 49.59 26.04 -19.56
N ASN A 10 49.46 24.79 -19.14
CA ASN A 10 50.53 23.79 -19.26
C ASN A 10 49.97 22.53 -19.91
N THR A 11 50.82 21.51 -20.12
CA THR A 11 50.46 20.27 -20.81
C THR A 11 49.16 19.63 -20.34
N PHE A 12 48.81 19.82 -19.07
CA PHE A 12 47.66 19.16 -18.46
C PHE A 12 46.59 20.11 -17.90
N ASN A 13 46.83 21.42 -17.78
CA ASN A 13 45.92 22.31 -17.06
C ASN A 13 45.71 23.65 -17.77
N THR A 14 44.51 24.21 -17.62
CA THR A 14 44.10 25.52 -18.17
C THR A 14 43.58 26.43 -17.07
N TYR A 15 44.20 27.59 -16.86
CA TYR A 15 43.81 28.57 -15.84
C TYR A 15 43.74 29.99 -16.41
N PHE A 16 42.58 30.63 -16.25
CA PHE A 16 42.35 32.05 -16.54
C PHE A 16 41.64 32.71 -15.36
N GLY A 17 42.12 33.85 -14.84
CA GLY A 17 41.49 34.44 -13.64
C GLY A 17 42.34 35.50 -12.95
N TYR A 18 42.21 35.64 -11.65
CA TYR A 18 43.11 36.39 -10.77
C TYR A 18 43.33 35.55 -9.50
N ASP A 19 44.52 35.55 -8.91
CA ASP A 19 44.80 34.80 -7.66
C ASP A 19 44.54 33.28 -7.78
N GLY A 20 44.83 32.71 -8.95
CA GLY A 20 44.80 31.27 -9.22
C GLY A 20 45.95 30.49 -8.55
N PRO A 21 46.07 29.18 -8.82
CA PRO A 21 47.02 28.31 -8.11
C PRO A 21 48.47 28.75 -8.24
N THR A 22 49.13 28.89 -7.10
CA THR A 22 50.49 29.43 -6.96
C THR A 22 51.58 28.36 -7.03
N VAL A 23 51.23 27.07 -6.92
CA VAL A 23 52.21 25.96 -6.89
C VAL A 23 52.37 25.27 -8.24
N ALA A 24 53.63 25.03 -8.62
CA ALA A 24 54.02 24.18 -9.72
C ALA A 24 54.22 22.73 -9.21
N ASN A 25 53.40 21.81 -9.75
CA ASN A 25 53.64 20.37 -9.94
C ASN A 25 52.91 19.36 -9.04
N ASN A 26 52.59 18.24 -9.71
CA ASN A 26 51.86 17.01 -9.36
C ASN A 26 50.32 17.01 -9.40
N PHE A 27 49.71 17.98 -10.09
CA PHE A 27 48.32 17.90 -10.51
C PHE A 27 48.14 18.08 -12.03
N ALA A 28 47.15 17.40 -12.60
CA ALA A 28 46.87 17.29 -14.02
C ALA A 28 45.37 17.33 -14.31
N TYR A 29 45.03 17.75 -15.52
CA TYR A 29 43.68 17.74 -16.10
C TYR A 29 42.69 18.68 -15.40
N ASN A 30 43.16 19.80 -14.86
CA ASN A 30 42.30 20.80 -14.25
C ASN A 30 41.99 21.97 -15.20
N THR A 31 40.75 22.46 -15.15
CA THR A 31 40.29 23.67 -15.83
C THR A 31 39.80 24.67 -14.80
N ALA A 32 40.33 25.90 -14.79
CA ALA A 32 39.83 26.97 -13.93
C ALA A 32 39.60 28.30 -14.66
N PHE A 33 38.47 28.94 -14.37
CA PHE A 33 38.12 30.26 -14.85
C PHE A 33 37.53 31.13 -13.73
N GLY A 34 38.19 32.24 -13.37
CA GLY A 34 37.67 33.21 -12.41
C GLY A 34 38.64 33.54 -11.27
N THR A 35 38.25 34.49 -10.42
CA THR A 35 39.06 34.94 -9.28
C THR A 35 39.14 33.86 -8.20
N SER A 36 40.35 33.50 -7.78
CA SER A 36 40.65 32.50 -6.75
C SER A 36 40.06 31.11 -7.02
N ALA A 37 39.76 30.79 -8.29
CA ALA A 37 39.34 29.44 -8.68
C ALA A 37 40.52 28.46 -8.57
N LEU A 38 40.33 27.33 -7.87
CA LEU A 38 41.38 26.34 -7.59
C LEU A 38 42.66 26.90 -6.92
N LYS A 39 42.55 28.01 -6.16
CA LYS A 39 43.70 28.71 -5.58
C LYS A 39 44.64 27.81 -4.77
N SER A 40 44.10 26.88 -3.98
CA SER A 40 44.89 26.07 -3.03
C SER A 40 45.27 24.67 -3.51
N VAL A 41 45.05 24.32 -4.79
CA VAL A 41 45.29 22.94 -5.27
C VAL A 41 46.77 22.57 -5.23
N THR A 42 47.08 21.41 -4.64
CA THR A 42 48.44 20.87 -4.49
C THR A 42 48.64 19.56 -5.25
N THR A 43 47.70 18.61 -5.18
CA THR A 43 47.79 17.30 -5.89
C THR A 43 46.47 16.82 -6.53
N GLY A 44 45.40 17.61 -6.42
CA GLY A 44 44.08 17.28 -6.95
C GLY A 44 43.99 17.30 -8.48
N ASN A 45 43.51 16.22 -9.09
CA ASN A 45 43.40 16.05 -10.56
C ASN A 45 41.96 16.15 -11.05
N LEU A 46 41.77 16.40 -12.35
CA LEU A 46 40.48 16.27 -13.04
C LEU A 46 39.37 17.21 -12.51
N ASN A 47 39.73 18.40 -12.04
CA ASN A 47 38.75 19.37 -11.54
C ASN A 47 38.37 20.41 -12.60
N THR A 48 37.09 20.80 -12.64
CA THR A 48 36.59 21.96 -13.41
C THR A 48 36.09 23.01 -12.41
N ALA A 49 36.64 24.23 -12.43
CA ALA A 49 36.28 25.30 -11.50
C ALA A 49 36.01 26.62 -12.24
N ILE A 50 34.75 26.99 -12.40
CA ILE A 50 34.34 28.18 -13.15
C ILE A 50 33.54 29.10 -12.23
N GLY A 51 34.08 30.27 -11.90
CA GLY A 51 33.45 31.26 -11.03
C GLY A 51 34.38 31.75 -9.93
N ARG A 52 33.98 32.84 -9.28
CA ARG A 52 34.75 33.41 -8.15
C ARG A 52 34.79 32.39 -7.01
N SER A 53 35.99 32.05 -6.56
CA SER A 53 36.25 31.14 -5.44
C SER A 53 35.69 29.72 -5.61
N ALA A 54 35.44 29.29 -6.85
CA ALA A 54 35.05 27.91 -7.13
C ALA A 54 36.22 26.96 -6.77
N LEU A 55 35.97 25.95 -5.93
CA LEU A 55 36.99 25.02 -5.40
C LEU A 55 38.22 25.72 -4.77
N ALA A 56 38.03 26.89 -4.15
CA ALA A 56 39.15 27.69 -3.66
C ALA A 56 40.01 26.98 -2.59
N ALA A 57 39.40 26.22 -1.69
CA ALA A 57 40.08 25.51 -0.59
C ALA A 57 40.60 24.10 -0.96
N SER A 58 40.36 23.63 -2.19
CA SER A 58 40.75 22.28 -2.61
C SER A 58 42.25 22.11 -2.55
N THR A 59 42.75 21.17 -1.75
CA THR A 59 44.18 20.82 -1.68
C THR A 59 44.47 19.56 -2.50
N THR A 60 43.88 18.42 -2.11
CA THR A 60 44.05 17.10 -2.74
C THR A 60 42.78 16.58 -3.42
N SER A 61 41.69 17.36 -3.40
CA SER A 61 40.38 17.00 -3.96
C SER A 61 40.47 16.76 -5.49
N GLY A 62 39.83 15.72 -6.01
CA GLY A 62 39.90 15.37 -7.43
C GLY A 62 38.55 15.03 -8.05
N GLN A 63 38.45 15.10 -9.38
CA GLN A 63 37.25 14.74 -10.15
C GLN A 63 36.02 15.59 -9.79
N ASN A 64 36.21 16.84 -9.35
CA ASN A 64 35.12 17.73 -8.97
C ASN A 64 34.76 18.73 -10.10
N THR A 65 33.48 18.98 -10.31
CA THR A 65 32.97 20.04 -11.21
C THR A 65 32.30 21.12 -10.37
N ALA A 66 32.87 22.31 -10.30
CA ALA A 66 32.32 23.48 -9.63
C ALA A 66 32.09 24.61 -10.64
N VAL A 67 30.83 24.98 -10.87
CA VAL A 67 30.45 26.08 -11.77
C VAL A 67 29.51 27.03 -11.04
N GLY A 68 29.96 28.24 -10.77
CA GLY A 68 29.23 29.26 -10.01
C GLY A 68 30.13 29.90 -8.95
N ALA A 69 29.78 31.11 -8.52
CA ALA A 69 30.52 31.76 -7.45
C ALA A 69 30.34 31.00 -6.12
N ASN A 70 31.44 30.80 -5.40
CA ASN A 70 31.53 30.06 -4.15
C ASN A 70 31.04 28.59 -4.23
N SER A 71 30.97 28.00 -5.43
CA SER A 71 30.63 26.59 -5.58
C SER A 71 31.79 25.73 -5.06
N LEU A 72 31.52 24.82 -4.12
CA LEU A 72 32.52 23.99 -3.43
C LEU A 72 33.69 24.79 -2.82
N SER A 73 33.46 26.02 -2.36
CA SER A 73 34.54 26.92 -1.93
C SER A 73 35.36 26.42 -0.73
N SER A 74 34.77 25.57 0.12
CA SER A 74 35.40 25.07 1.35
C SER A 74 35.91 23.63 1.24
N LEU A 75 35.78 22.97 0.08
CA LEU A 75 36.14 21.56 -0.09
C LEU A 75 37.65 21.42 0.05
N ALA A 76 38.13 20.80 1.13
CA ALA A 76 39.56 20.60 1.38
C ALA A 76 40.03 19.26 0.79
N THR A 77 39.26 18.21 1.06
CA THR A 77 39.44 16.83 0.57
C THR A 77 38.09 16.28 0.13
N GLY A 78 38.06 15.20 -0.64
CA GLY A 78 36.82 14.64 -1.21
C GLY A 78 36.76 14.77 -2.73
N SER A 79 36.06 13.83 -3.37
CA SER A 79 36.16 13.64 -4.82
C SER A 79 34.81 13.38 -5.47
N SER A 80 34.78 13.51 -6.80
CA SER A 80 33.61 13.13 -7.61
C SER A 80 32.33 13.93 -7.29
N ASN A 81 32.47 15.21 -6.91
CA ASN A 81 31.33 16.09 -6.67
C ASN A 81 30.99 16.94 -7.92
N VAL A 82 29.70 17.15 -8.19
CA VAL A 82 29.19 18.08 -9.20
C VAL A 82 28.44 19.19 -8.49
N ALA A 83 28.81 20.45 -8.70
CA ALA A 83 28.29 21.61 -8.00
C ALA A 83 28.09 22.77 -8.98
N ILE A 84 26.85 22.98 -9.44
CA ILE A 84 26.51 23.95 -10.47
C ILE A 84 25.49 24.95 -9.92
N GLY A 85 25.91 26.16 -9.61
CA GLY A 85 25.08 27.22 -9.06
C GLY A 85 25.86 28.14 -8.11
N LEU A 86 25.26 29.28 -7.77
CA LEU A 86 25.79 30.15 -6.72
C LEU A 86 25.70 29.45 -5.36
N GLY A 87 26.82 29.33 -4.65
CA GLY A 87 26.86 28.79 -3.27
C GLY A 87 26.49 27.31 -3.13
N THR A 88 26.49 26.53 -4.21
CA THR A 88 26.28 25.08 -4.13
C THR A 88 27.41 24.41 -3.35
N LEU A 89 27.06 23.56 -2.38
CA LEU A 89 28.03 22.82 -1.56
C LEU A 89 29.11 23.70 -0.89
N SER A 90 28.79 24.97 -0.58
CA SER A 90 29.79 25.96 -0.13
C SER A 90 30.44 25.62 1.22
N SER A 91 29.76 24.87 2.09
CA SER A 91 30.26 24.47 3.41
C SER A 91 30.88 23.06 3.44
N MET A 92 30.94 22.35 2.30
CA MET A 92 31.49 21.00 2.24
C MET A 92 32.99 21.03 2.41
N THR A 93 33.53 20.21 3.33
CA THR A 93 34.97 20.14 3.64
C THR A 93 35.60 18.81 3.23
N THR A 94 34.90 17.68 3.39
CA THR A 94 35.45 16.33 3.12
C THR A 94 34.52 15.38 2.32
N GLY A 95 33.32 15.83 1.95
CA GLY A 95 32.31 14.99 1.28
C GLY A 95 32.68 14.58 -0.15
N SER A 96 32.17 13.43 -0.59
CA SER A 96 32.40 12.88 -1.93
C SER A 96 31.09 12.42 -2.58
N GLU A 97 31.09 12.31 -3.91
CA GLU A 97 29.99 11.72 -4.70
C GLU A 97 28.64 12.46 -4.58
N ASN A 98 28.67 13.78 -4.39
CA ASN A 98 27.46 14.60 -4.36
C ASN A 98 27.19 15.25 -5.73
N VAL A 99 25.92 15.36 -6.11
CA VAL A 99 25.45 16.15 -7.25
C VAL A 99 24.56 17.27 -6.72
N ALA A 100 24.95 18.52 -6.92
CA ALA A 100 24.23 19.72 -6.51
C ALA A 100 24.09 20.66 -7.71
N VAL A 101 22.86 20.96 -8.12
CA VAL A 101 22.55 21.86 -9.24
C VAL A 101 21.46 22.84 -8.81
N GLY A 102 21.75 24.14 -8.80
CA GLY A 102 20.84 25.20 -8.39
C GLY A 102 21.37 26.01 -7.21
N THR A 103 20.99 27.28 -7.12
CA THR A 103 21.50 28.20 -6.08
C THR A 103 21.30 27.65 -4.67
N ASN A 104 22.39 27.53 -3.92
CA ASN A 104 22.46 27.00 -2.54
C ASN A 104 21.92 25.56 -2.38
N ALA A 105 21.97 24.71 -3.42
CA ALA A 105 21.72 23.29 -3.25
C ALA A 105 22.83 22.65 -2.37
N LEU A 106 22.43 21.82 -1.38
CA LEU A 106 23.32 21.18 -0.39
C LEU A 106 24.30 22.15 0.32
N ASN A 107 23.95 23.43 0.50
CA ASN A 107 24.91 24.44 0.96
C ASN A 107 25.41 24.24 2.39
N SER A 108 24.63 23.62 3.28
CA SER A 108 25.02 23.32 4.67
C SER A 108 25.67 21.94 4.85
N ASN A 109 25.86 21.18 3.77
CA ASN A 109 26.52 19.88 3.84
C ASN A 109 28.01 20.04 4.15
N THR A 110 28.49 19.41 5.22
CA THR A 110 29.88 19.54 5.67
C THR A 110 30.73 18.34 5.27
N THR A 111 30.30 17.12 5.60
CA THR A 111 31.12 15.91 5.42
C THR A 111 30.40 14.77 4.70
N SER A 112 29.10 14.90 4.41
CA SER A 112 28.26 13.80 3.97
C SER A 112 28.17 13.65 2.45
N GLY A 113 27.80 12.45 2.02
CA GLY A 113 27.63 12.02 0.63
C GLY A 113 27.46 10.49 0.58
N PRO A 114 26.94 9.93 -0.52
CA PRO A 114 26.49 10.60 -1.75
C PRO A 114 25.10 11.22 -1.61
N ASN A 115 24.84 12.39 -2.20
CA ASN A 115 23.49 12.99 -2.26
C ASN A 115 23.27 13.63 -3.65
N THR A 116 22.02 13.63 -4.13
CA THR A 116 21.62 14.34 -5.35
C THR A 116 20.64 15.45 -5.02
N ALA A 117 20.96 16.70 -5.33
CA ALA A 117 20.15 17.88 -5.07
C ALA A 117 20.04 18.74 -6.33
N ILE A 118 18.85 18.82 -6.93
CA ILE A 118 18.59 19.61 -8.13
C ILE A 118 17.46 20.58 -7.83
N GLY A 119 17.76 21.88 -7.76
CA GLY A 119 16.82 22.96 -7.47
C GLY A 119 17.37 23.97 -6.45
N HIS A 120 16.80 25.17 -6.44
CA HIS A 120 17.14 26.18 -5.42
C HIS A 120 16.88 25.65 -4.02
N LEU A 121 17.90 25.67 -3.15
CA LEU A 121 17.84 25.17 -1.76
C LEU A 121 17.41 23.70 -1.62
N SER A 122 17.53 22.89 -2.68
CA SER A 122 17.27 21.44 -2.57
C SER A 122 18.30 20.82 -1.63
N LEU A 123 17.82 20.05 -0.63
CA LEU A 123 18.62 19.49 0.47
C LEU A 123 19.52 20.51 1.20
N GLY A 124 19.14 21.80 1.22
CA GLY A 124 20.01 22.88 1.69
C GLY A 124 20.48 22.73 3.15
N GLY A 125 19.66 22.16 4.03
CA GLY A 125 19.97 21.94 5.44
C GLY A 125 20.66 20.62 5.78
N SER A 126 20.96 19.76 4.78
CA SER A 126 21.56 18.43 5.02
C SER A 126 22.96 18.57 5.56
N THR A 127 23.18 18.21 6.82
CA THR A 127 24.50 18.29 7.47
C THR A 127 25.21 16.94 7.45
N THR A 128 24.53 15.87 7.90
CA THR A 128 25.09 14.52 8.02
C THR A 128 24.34 13.45 7.25
N GLY A 129 23.15 13.77 6.70
CA GLY A 129 22.34 12.83 5.92
C GLY A 129 23.02 12.37 4.62
N THR A 130 22.90 11.08 4.31
CA THR A 130 23.51 10.42 3.13
C THR A 130 22.46 9.71 2.28
N ASN A 131 22.80 9.44 1.02
CA ASN A 131 21.97 8.76 0.03
C ASN A 131 20.61 9.44 -0.21
N ASN A 132 20.53 10.76 -0.06
CA ASN A 132 19.28 11.49 -0.31
C ASN A 132 19.21 11.99 -1.76
N THR A 133 18.02 11.96 -2.34
CA THR A 133 17.71 12.56 -3.64
C THR A 133 16.64 13.63 -3.48
N GLY A 134 16.97 14.89 -3.70
CA GLY A 134 16.05 16.02 -3.70
C GLY A 134 15.99 16.71 -5.07
N VAL A 135 14.85 16.69 -5.73
CA VAL A 135 14.64 17.33 -7.02
C VAL A 135 13.43 18.26 -6.95
N GLY A 136 13.68 19.57 -7.00
CA GLY A 136 12.68 20.61 -6.90
C GLY A 136 13.13 21.81 -6.05
N HIS A 137 12.44 22.94 -6.18
CA HIS A 137 12.65 24.10 -5.33
C HIS A 137 12.36 23.75 -3.86
N GLN A 138 13.38 23.86 -2.98
CA GLN A 138 13.30 23.55 -1.55
C GLN A 138 12.87 22.10 -1.22
N ALA A 139 13.12 21.14 -2.12
CA ALA A 139 12.89 19.72 -1.84
C ALA A 139 13.82 19.25 -0.71
N GLY A 140 13.26 18.68 0.36
CA GLY A 140 14.03 18.21 1.52
C GLY A 140 14.86 19.27 2.24
N GLN A 141 14.51 20.56 2.13
CA GLN A 141 15.35 21.67 2.60
C GLN A 141 15.76 21.55 4.07
N GLN A 142 14.87 21.15 4.99
CA GLN A 142 15.18 21.05 6.42
C GLN A 142 15.71 19.68 6.83
N ASN A 143 15.98 18.76 5.89
CA ASN A 143 16.60 17.48 6.24
C ASN A 143 18.01 17.75 6.74
N THR A 144 18.28 17.47 8.01
CA THR A 144 19.59 17.66 8.64
C THR A 144 20.35 16.35 8.73
N ALA A 145 19.69 15.27 9.19
CA ALA A 145 20.34 13.99 9.50
C ALA A 145 19.70 12.76 8.85
N GLY A 146 18.52 12.88 8.23
CA GLY A 146 17.82 11.77 7.60
C GLY A 146 18.56 11.25 6.37
N SER A 147 18.62 9.93 6.22
CA SER A 147 19.30 9.26 5.11
C SER A 147 18.35 8.44 4.25
N ASN A 148 18.78 8.12 3.03
CA ASN A 148 18.05 7.29 2.05
C ASN A 148 16.66 7.84 1.68
N ASN A 149 16.47 9.17 1.69
CA ASN A 149 15.19 9.77 1.34
C ASN A 149 15.12 10.18 -0.14
N VAL A 150 13.91 10.13 -0.72
CA VAL A 150 13.59 10.66 -2.05
C VAL A 150 12.57 11.77 -1.90
N TYR A 151 12.89 12.96 -2.38
CA TYR A 151 12.03 14.14 -2.41
C TYR A 151 11.93 14.64 -3.85
N LEU A 152 10.78 14.45 -4.49
CA LEU A 152 10.55 14.87 -5.87
C LEU A 152 9.37 15.84 -5.94
N GLY A 153 9.66 17.12 -6.16
CA GLY A 153 8.66 18.19 -6.24
C GLY A 153 9.08 19.46 -5.48
N GLY A 154 8.45 20.57 -5.80
CA GLY A 154 8.65 21.81 -5.04
C GLY A 154 8.20 21.63 -3.59
N ARG A 155 9.09 21.88 -2.63
CA ARG A 155 8.85 21.75 -1.18
C ARG A 155 8.42 20.34 -0.72
N SER A 156 8.66 19.29 -1.51
CA SER A 156 8.45 17.91 -1.06
C SER A 156 9.40 17.60 0.10
N GLY A 157 8.88 17.09 1.22
CA GLY A 157 9.67 16.75 2.41
C GLY A 157 10.36 17.93 3.07
N ASN A 158 9.92 19.16 2.83
CA ASN A 158 10.61 20.36 3.30
C ASN A 158 10.89 20.33 4.81
N ASN A 159 10.02 19.69 5.60
CA ASN A 159 10.07 19.63 7.06
C ASN A 159 10.66 18.33 7.62
N ASN A 160 11.06 17.37 6.78
CA ASN A 160 11.70 16.16 7.28
C ASN A 160 13.06 16.56 7.86
N THR A 161 13.25 16.51 9.17
CA THR A 161 14.55 16.86 9.79
C THR A 161 15.48 15.66 9.94
N SER A 162 14.94 14.48 10.29
CA SER A 162 15.74 13.30 10.66
C SER A 162 15.15 11.96 10.19
N GLY A 163 13.93 11.96 9.66
CA GLY A 163 13.28 10.77 9.16
C GLY A 163 14.05 10.20 7.96
N SER A 164 14.24 8.89 7.97
CA SER A 164 15.04 8.17 6.97
C SER A 164 14.20 7.19 6.16
N ASN A 165 14.67 6.85 4.96
CA ASN A 165 14.03 5.90 4.05
C ASN A 165 12.63 6.34 3.58
N ASN A 166 12.35 7.66 3.52
CA ASN A 166 11.07 8.18 3.06
C ASN A 166 11.06 8.47 1.56
N ILE A 167 9.93 8.27 0.89
CA ILE A 167 9.70 8.61 -0.52
C ILE A 167 8.56 9.62 -0.61
N PHE A 168 8.85 10.88 -0.90
CA PHE A 168 7.85 11.94 -1.03
C PHE A 168 7.87 12.51 -2.45
N ILE A 169 6.77 12.33 -3.17
CA ILE A 169 6.63 12.69 -4.58
C ILE A 169 5.41 13.60 -4.75
N GLY A 170 5.60 14.84 -5.20
CA GLY A 170 4.55 15.82 -5.44
C GLY A 170 4.89 17.19 -4.89
N TYR A 171 4.24 18.24 -5.42
CA TYR A 171 4.32 19.57 -4.84
C TYR A 171 3.81 19.53 -3.39
N GLN A 172 4.62 19.98 -2.45
CA GLN A 172 4.32 20.01 -1.02
C GLN A 172 3.97 18.64 -0.40
N ALA A 173 4.41 17.52 -0.98
CA ALA A 173 4.28 16.21 -0.35
C ALA A 173 4.99 16.21 1.03
N GLY A 174 4.26 16.02 2.12
CA GLY A 174 4.78 16.05 3.49
C GLY A 174 5.16 17.45 3.99
N TYR A 175 4.69 18.52 3.34
CA TYR A 175 4.93 19.89 3.79
C TYR A 175 4.03 20.26 4.98
N ARG A 176 4.64 20.77 6.07
CA ARG A 176 3.90 21.27 7.23
C ARG A 176 4.35 22.68 7.60
N ALA A 177 3.44 23.48 8.15
CA ALA A 177 3.78 24.81 8.65
C ALA A 177 4.67 24.76 9.92
N VAL A 178 4.66 23.62 10.64
CA VAL A 178 5.42 23.42 11.88
C VAL A 178 6.37 22.23 11.67
N SER A 179 7.64 22.40 12.05
CA SER A 179 8.64 21.34 12.01
C SER A 179 8.33 20.29 13.07
N THR A 180 8.09 19.06 12.63
CA THR A 180 7.92 17.89 13.50
C THR A 180 8.91 16.82 13.05
N ALA A 181 9.48 16.06 14.00
CA ALA A 181 10.29 14.91 13.65
C ALA A 181 9.45 13.96 12.81
N MET A 182 9.90 13.70 11.58
CA MET A 182 9.23 12.76 10.68
C MET A 182 9.71 11.34 10.97
N GLY A 183 8.78 10.38 10.91
CA GLY A 183 9.10 8.97 10.98
C GLY A 183 9.82 8.47 9.72
N ASN A 184 10.00 7.17 9.67
CA ASN A 184 10.81 6.46 8.69
C ASN A 184 9.96 5.60 7.77
N ARG A 185 10.53 5.23 6.61
CA ARG A 185 9.94 4.25 5.69
C ARG A 185 8.53 4.62 5.21
N ASN A 186 8.26 5.93 5.10
CA ASN A 186 6.97 6.43 4.64
C ASN A 186 6.97 6.74 3.14
N ILE A 187 5.82 6.55 2.49
CA ILE A 187 5.61 6.84 1.07
C ILE A 187 4.45 7.82 0.92
N LEU A 188 4.72 8.99 0.32
CA LEU A 188 3.74 10.01 -0.01
C LEU A 188 3.76 10.29 -1.52
N ILE A 189 2.59 10.25 -2.15
CA ILE A 189 2.42 10.60 -3.57
C ILE A 189 1.25 11.58 -3.73
N GLY A 190 1.54 12.75 -4.29
CA GLY A 190 0.62 13.88 -4.48
C GLY A 190 0.88 15.03 -3.51
N THR A 191 -0.02 16.01 -3.48
CA THR A 191 -0.02 17.10 -2.48
C THR A 191 -0.72 16.61 -1.22
N VAL A 192 -0.02 15.77 -0.47
CA VAL A 192 -0.55 15.02 0.68
C VAL A 192 0.40 15.06 1.87
N ASN A 193 -0.10 14.73 3.05
CA ASN A 193 0.67 14.66 4.30
C ASN A 193 0.63 13.26 4.92
N LEU A 194 1.56 12.98 5.84
CA LEU A 194 1.49 11.79 6.67
C LEU A 194 0.23 11.83 7.56
N PRO A 195 -0.47 10.70 7.73
CA PRO A 195 -1.53 10.59 8.74
C PRO A 195 -0.99 10.81 10.16
N ASN A 196 0.25 10.43 10.43
CA ASN A 196 0.96 10.68 11.69
C ASN A 196 2.41 11.03 11.38
N ASP A 197 2.85 12.26 11.68
CA ASP A 197 4.19 12.70 11.28
C ASP A 197 5.31 11.87 11.86
N ALA A 198 5.19 11.46 13.13
CA ALA A 198 6.16 10.61 13.81
C ALA A 198 5.96 9.12 13.50
N GLY A 199 4.97 8.79 12.67
CA GLY A 199 4.64 7.42 12.29
C GLY A 199 5.63 6.87 11.27
N ASP A 200 5.91 5.58 11.40
CA ASP A 200 6.69 4.82 10.44
C ASP A 200 5.77 4.01 9.51
N ASP A 201 6.31 3.56 8.38
CA ASP A 201 5.72 2.53 7.52
C ASP A 201 4.33 2.91 6.96
N GLN A 202 4.12 4.20 6.74
CA GLN A 202 2.87 4.76 6.24
C GLN A 202 2.90 4.93 4.71
N LEU A 203 1.76 4.69 4.07
CA LEU A 203 1.51 5.06 2.67
C LEU A 203 0.37 6.08 2.63
N ASN A 204 0.51 7.11 1.81
CA ASN A 204 -0.59 7.99 1.41
C ASN A 204 -0.43 8.40 -0.06
N ILE A 205 -1.39 8.00 -0.89
CA ILE A 205 -1.50 8.40 -2.30
C ILE A 205 -2.79 9.19 -2.48
N GLY A 206 -2.64 10.48 -2.76
CA GLY A 206 -3.75 11.37 -3.09
C GLY A 206 -4.82 11.51 -2.01
N ASN A 207 -4.54 11.19 -0.74
CA ASN A 207 -5.52 11.09 0.35
C ASN A 207 -6.67 10.11 0.07
N LEU A 208 -6.48 9.18 -0.86
CA LEU A 208 -7.45 8.15 -1.20
C LEU A 208 -6.94 6.78 -0.74
N ILE A 209 -5.71 6.44 -1.12
CA ILE A 209 -5.11 5.17 -0.75
C ILE A 209 -4.16 5.42 0.41
N TYR A 210 -4.39 4.72 1.51
CA TYR A 210 -3.54 4.74 2.68
C TYR A 210 -2.98 3.36 2.94
N GLY A 211 -1.85 3.30 3.65
CA GLY A 211 -1.31 2.05 4.15
C GLY A 211 -0.59 2.24 5.47
N THR A 212 -0.54 1.17 6.26
CA THR A 212 0.14 1.10 7.56
C THR A 212 0.93 -0.19 7.65
N GLY A 213 2.12 -0.17 8.27
CA GLY A 213 2.97 -1.36 8.37
C GLY A 213 3.48 -1.84 7.01
N MET A 214 3.69 -0.92 6.07
CA MET A 214 4.00 -1.22 4.67
C MET A 214 5.39 -1.82 4.44
N SER A 215 6.31 -1.71 5.40
CA SER A 215 7.65 -2.32 5.26
C SER A 215 7.79 -3.59 6.11
N ALA A 216 8.51 -4.57 5.56
CA ALA A 216 9.11 -5.63 6.35
C ALA A 216 10.42 -5.09 6.97
N ALA A 217 10.78 -5.57 8.16
CA ALA A 217 11.94 -5.10 8.92
C ALA A 217 13.31 -5.28 8.21
N SER A 218 13.35 -5.96 7.05
CA SER A 218 14.57 -6.24 6.28
C SER A 218 14.28 -6.41 4.79
N ASN A 219 15.35 -6.36 3.97
CA ASN A 219 15.33 -6.69 2.54
C ASN A 219 15.12 -8.20 2.35
N THR A 220 13.95 -8.70 2.69
CA THR A 220 13.52 -10.08 2.51
C THR A 220 12.32 -10.13 1.57
N SER A 221 12.18 -11.22 0.83
CA SER A 221 11.00 -11.47 -0.02
C SER A 221 9.75 -11.86 0.79
N THR A 222 9.78 -11.72 2.11
CA THR A 222 8.65 -12.05 3.00
C THR A 222 7.72 -10.84 3.10
N PRO A 223 6.43 -10.97 2.74
CA PRO A 223 5.46 -9.89 2.88
C PRO A 223 5.36 -9.40 4.33
N SER A 224 5.06 -8.11 4.51
CA SER A 224 4.74 -7.57 5.83
C SER A 224 3.49 -8.24 6.39
N ALA A 225 3.62 -8.97 7.50
CA ALA A 225 2.48 -9.63 8.15
C ALA A 225 1.52 -8.63 8.84
N SER A 226 1.98 -7.40 9.10
CA SER A 226 1.17 -6.33 9.71
C SER A 226 0.66 -5.31 8.69
N GLY A 227 1.04 -5.44 7.42
CA GLY A 227 0.69 -4.52 6.36
C GLY A 227 -0.81 -4.46 6.12
N LYS A 228 -1.36 -3.25 6.10
CA LYS A 228 -2.77 -2.98 5.78
C LYS A 228 -2.87 -1.89 4.74
N VAL A 229 -3.80 -2.04 3.80
CA VAL A 229 -4.13 -1.03 2.79
C VAL A 229 -5.58 -0.59 2.98
N GLY A 230 -5.77 0.73 3.09
CA GLY A 230 -7.06 1.39 3.14
C GLY A 230 -7.36 2.13 1.84
N ILE A 231 -8.58 2.02 1.31
CA ILE A 231 -9.09 2.92 0.25
C ILE A 231 -10.24 3.73 0.84
N GLY A 232 -10.11 5.05 0.85
CA GLY A 232 -11.07 5.96 1.50
C GLY A 232 -10.97 6.01 3.03
N THR A 233 -9.93 5.41 3.62
CA THR A 233 -9.69 5.41 5.07
C THR A 233 -8.21 5.40 5.40
N ASN A 234 -7.78 6.27 6.33
CA ASN A 234 -6.41 6.33 6.83
C ASN A 234 -6.16 5.43 8.06
N ASN A 235 -7.18 4.70 8.52
CA ASN A 235 -7.10 3.77 9.65
C ASN A 235 -7.66 2.38 9.27
N PRO A 236 -7.00 1.65 8.35
CA PRO A 236 -7.45 0.34 7.92
C PRO A 236 -7.47 -0.66 9.09
N GLN A 237 -8.60 -1.34 9.31
CA GLN A 237 -8.77 -2.30 10.41
C GLN A 237 -8.31 -3.71 10.00
N THR A 238 -8.48 -4.06 8.74
CA THR A 238 -8.11 -5.34 8.13
C THR A 238 -6.99 -5.15 7.10
N ALA A 239 -6.44 -6.24 6.56
CA ALA A 239 -5.36 -6.19 5.56
C ALA A 239 -5.75 -5.38 4.30
N PHE A 240 -7.03 -5.44 3.92
CA PHE A 240 -7.61 -4.61 2.87
C PHE A 240 -8.96 -4.06 3.33
N HIS A 241 -9.04 -2.75 3.53
CA HIS A 241 -10.22 -2.05 4.03
C HIS A 241 -10.66 -0.97 3.03
N VAL A 242 -11.86 -1.08 2.47
CA VAL A 242 -12.42 -0.09 1.54
C VAL A 242 -13.65 0.55 2.16
N ILE A 243 -13.63 1.88 2.32
CA ILE A 243 -14.84 2.65 2.61
C ILE A 243 -15.40 3.13 1.27
N GLY A 244 -16.39 2.38 0.75
CA GLY A 244 -17.02 2.66 -0.54
C GLY A 244 -17.61 1.42 -1.18
N THR A 245 -18.06 1.55 -2.43
CA THR A 245 -18.61 0.41 -3.19
C THR A 245 -17.50 -0.31 -3.95
N ILE A 246 -17.41 -1.64 -3.76
CA ILE A 246 -16.60 -2.52 -4.59
C ILE A 246 -17.50 -3.11 -5.68
N ARG A 247 -17.23 -2.83 -6.95
CA ARG A 247 -17.96 -3.42 -8.08
C ARG A 247 -17.22 -4.68 -8.55
N ASN A 248 -17.87 -5.83 -8.45
CA ASN A 248 -17.45 -7.06 -9.11
C ASN A 248 -18.39 -7.33 -10.30
N PRO A 249 -17.99 -7.03 -11.55
CA PRO A 249 -18.88 -7.11 -12.73
C PRO A 249 -19.28 -8.54 -13.11
N THR A 250 -18.54 -9.53 -12.64
CA THR A 250 -18.90 -10.95 -12.68
C THR A 250 -19.29 -11.37 -11.29
N VAL A 251 -20.52 -11.83 -11.10
CA VAL A 251 -20.88 -12.66 -9.94
C VAL A 251 -19.76 -13.70 -9.79
N LEU A 252 -19.35 -14.02 -8.56
CA LEU A 252 -18.47 -15.16 -8.29
C LEU A 252 -19.22 -16.44 -8.71
N THR A 253 -19.28 -16.70 -10.01
CA THR A 253 -19.81 -17.92 -10.60
C THR A 253 -18.71 -18.95 -10.46
N ASN A 254 -18.86 -19.80 -9.46
CA ASN A 254 -17.99 -20.93 -9.22
C ASN A 254 -18.06 -21.89 -10.41
N THR A 255 -16.95 -22.03 -11.14
CA THR A 255 -16.69 -23.23 -11.94
C THR A 255 -16.20 -24.30 -10.97
N TYR A 256 -17.17 -25.06 -10.46
CA TYR A 256 -17.09 -26.05 -9.38
C TYR A 256 -15.75 -26.78 -9.23
N ALA A 257 -14.87 -26.25 -8.37
CA ALA A 257 -13.87 -27.03 -7.67
C ALA A 257 -14.29 -27.15 -6.20
N ASN A 258 -14.18 -28.37 -5.67
CA ASN A 258 -14.55 -28.84 -4.33
C ASN A 258 -13.69 -28.24 -3.18
N THR A 259 -13.08 -27.09 -3.40
CA THR A 259 -12.25 -26.33 -2.44
C THR A 259 -12.75 -24.91 -2.18
N ASP A 260 -13.79 -24.46 -2.87
CA ASP A 260 -14.18 -23.04 -2.87
C ASP A 260 -15.21 -22.70 -1.78
N SER A 261 -15.00 -21.56 -1.13
CA SER A 261 -15.86 -20.97 -0.10
C SER A 261 -16.79 -19.91 -0.70
N PHE A 262 -18.03 -19.79 -0.20
CA PHE A 262 -18.87 -18.65 -0.55
C PHE A 262 -18.26 -17.38 0.05
N VAL A 263 -18.24 -16.28 -0.71
CA VAL A 263 -17.86 -14.97 -0.17
C VAL A 263 -19.12 -14.27 0.31
N THR A 264 -19.31 -14.19 1.61
CA THR A 264 -20.40 -13.41 2.23
C THR A 264 -19.81 -12.19 2.90
N ALA A 265 -20.44 -11.02 2.76
CA ALA A 265 -20.09 -9.86 3.57
C ALA A 265 -20.65 -10.05 4.98
N ASP A 266 -19.84 -9.82 6.01
CA ASP A 266 -20.34 -9.70 7.37
C ASP A 266 -21.34 -8.54 7.45
N ALA A 267 -22.53 -8.80 7.97
CA ALA A 267 -23.61 -7.81 8.00
C ALA A 267 -23.31 -6.61 8.93
N THR A 268 -22.36 -6.74 9.85
CA THR A 268 -21.98 -5.71 10.81
C THR A 268 -20.69 -5.00 10.39
N THR A 269 -19.69 -5.74 9.91
CA THR A 269 -18.36 -5.18 9.60
C THR A 269 -18.14 -4.92 8.11
N GLY A 270 -18.96 -5.47 7.22
CA GLY A 270 -18.79 -5.35 5.76
C GLY A 270 -17.62 -6.18 5.21
N ASP A 271 -16.91 -6.94 6.05
CA ASP A 271 -15.77 -7.75 5.64
C ASP A 271 -16.25 -8.91 4.76
N LEU A 272 -15.63 -9.04 3.59
CA LEU A 272 -15.80 -10.23 2.74
C LEU A 272 -15.17 -11.43 3.43
N LYS A 273 -15.98 -12.37 3.90
CA LYS A 273 -15.55 -13.61 4.53
C LYS A 273 -15.74 -14.77 3.56
N SER A 274 -14.71 -15.59 3.42
CA SER A 274 -14.88 -16.96 2.91
C SER A 274 -15.61 -17.74 4.00
N THR A 275 -16.89 -18.01 3.83
CA THR A 275 -17.57 -18.96 4.71
C THR A 275 -17.10 -20.35 4.31
N PRO A 276 -16.45 -21.10 5.22
CA PRO A 276 -16.16 -22.50 4.94
C PRO A 276 -17.49 -23.15 4.58
N PHE A 277 -17.56 -23.76 3.42
CA PHE A 277 -18.61 -24.73 3.17
C PHE A 277 -18.44 -25.79 4.26
N ILE A 278 -19.33 -25.79 5.26
CA ILE A 278 -19.54 -26.94 6.10
C ILE A 278 -20.55 -27.75 5.28
N PRO A 279 -20.13 -28.73 4.45
CA PRO A 279 -21.08 -29.76 4.11
C PRO A 279 -21.54 -30.29 5.45
N VAL A 280 -22.83 -30.21 5.75
CA VAL A 280 -23.39 -31.08 6.77
C VAL A 280 -23.04 -32.48 6.29
N ARG A 281 -22.02 -33.07 6.92
CA ARG A 281 -21.45 -34.36 6.56
C ARG A 281 -22.41 -35.42 7.08
N ILE A 282 -23.53 -35.61 6.39
CA ILE A 282 -24.35 -36.81 6.56
C ILE A 282 -23.67 -37.91 5.74
N GLY A 283 -22.60 -38.50 6.29
CA GLY A 283 -21.94 -39.69 5.74
C GLY A 283 -21.26 -39.53 4.37
N PRO A 284 -20.47 -40.53 3.93
CA PRO A 284 -19.70 -40.44 2.70
C PRO A 284 -20.59 -40.70 1.48
N ALA A 285 -20.51 -39.78 0.51
CA ALA A 285 -21.15 -39.82 -0.81
C ALA A 285 -22.67 -39.55 -0.84
N LEU A 286 -23.02 -38.27 -1.02
CA LEU A 286 -24.19 -37.96 -1.83
C LEU A 286 -23.89 -36.77 -2.75
N THR A 287 -23.61 -37.10 -4.00
CA THR A 287 -23.88 -36.23 -5.15
C THR A 287 -25.36 -35.85 -5.07
N LEU A 288 -25.70 -34.58 -4.88
CA LEU A 288 -27.10 -34.13 -4.77
C LEU A 288 -27.81 -34.27 -6.13
N SER A 289 -28.22 -35.49 -6.46
CA SER A 289 -29.24 -35.83 -7.43
C SER A 289 -29.95 -37.06 -6.85
N GLY A 290 -31.21 -36.93 -6.42
CA GLY A 290 -31.99 -38.07 -5.91
C GLY A 290 -32.68 -37.81 -4.58
N THR A 291 -32.48 -38.73 -3.63
CA THR A 291 -33.26 -38.82 -2.38
C THR A 291 -32.34 -38.76 -1.16
N THR A 292 -32.70 -37.97 -0.14
CA THR A 292 -32.10 -37.98 1.20
C THR A 292 -33.10 -38.50 2.22
N ASP A 293 -32.70 -39.52 2.98
CA ASP A 293 -33.51 -40.06 4.08
C ASP A 293 -32.93 -39.64 5.43
N MET A 294 -33.72 -38.90 6.22
CA MET A 294 -33.38 -38.48 7.58
C MET A 294 -34.15 -39.24 8.66
N SER A 295 -34.82 -40.35 8.31
CA SER A 295 -35.64 -41.15 9.23
C SER A 295 -34.93 -41.52 10.55
N ALA A 296 -33.61 -41.71 10.51
CA ALA A 296 -32.77 -42.08 11.65
C ALA A 296 -32.13 -40.91 12.43
N PHE A 297 -32.44 -39.67 12.09
CA PHE A 297 -31.81 -38.51 12.73
C PHE A 297 -32.30 -38.34 14.17
N ILE A 298 -31.46 -37.75 15.02
CA ILE A 298 -31.82 -37.33 16.38
C ILE A 298 -31.93 -35.79 16.46
N PRO A 299 -32.61 -35.22 17.48
CA PRO A 299 -32.87 -33.78 17.54
C PRO A 299 -31.64 -32.86 17.49
N SER A 300 -30.47 -33.32 17.96
CA SER A 300 -29.21 -32.56 17.91
C SER A 300 -28.56 -32.51 16.52
N GLN A 301 -29.04 -33.32 15.57
CA GLN A 301 -28.54 -33.37 14.19
C GLN A 301 -29.35 -32.51 13.22
N LEU A 302 -30.42 -31.86 13.69
CA LEU A 302 -31.22 -30.94 12.89
C LEU A 302 -30.51 -29.59 12.75
N ALA A 303 -30.42 -29.11 11.51
CA ALA A 303 -29.84 -27.83 11.14
C ALA A 303 -30.62 -27.22 9.97
N ASP A 304 -30.28 -26.00 9.60
CA ASP A 304 -30.77 -25.35 8.38
C ASP A 304 -30.18 -26.03 7.14
N PHE A 305 -31.02 -26.25 6.12
CA PHE A 305 -30.62 -26.88 4.86
C PHE A 305 -30.67 -25.88 3.71
N TYR A 306 -29.63 -25.89 2.87
CA TYR A 306 -29.52 -25.00 1.71
C TYR A 306 -29.49 -25.81 0.42
N PHE A 307 -30.43 -25.55 -0.48
CA PHE A 307 -30.54 -26.20 -1.78
C PHE A 307 -30.45 -25.18 -2.90
N VAL A 308 -29.65 -25.50 -3.92
CA VAL A 308 -29.43 -24.65 -5.11
C VAL A 308 -29.75 -25.47 -6.35
N ASP A 309 -30.79 -25.06 -7.09
CA ASP A 309 -31.10 -25.45 -8.47
C ASP A 309 -31.06 -26.97 -8.79
N ARG A 310 -31.60 -27.82 -7.90
CA ARG A 310 -31.64 -29.27 -8.11
C ARG A 310 -32.95 -29.93 -7.67
N ILE A 311 -33.31 -30.99 -8.41
CA ILE A 311 -34.36 -31.96 -8.07
C ILE A 311 -33.94 -32.75 -6.83
N HIS A 312 -34.76 -32.73 -5.77
CA HIS A 312 -34.42 -33.48 -4.57
C HIS A 312 -35.66 -33.91 -3.79
N THR A 313 -35.62 -35.15 -3.30
CA THR A 313 -36.63 -35.69 -2.38
C THR A 313 -36.02 -35.88 -1.01
N LEU A 314 -36.66 -35.37 0.04
CA LEU A 314 -36.21 -35.47 1.43
C LEU A 314 -37.25 -36.22 2.25
N THR A 315 -36.83 -37.16 3.10
CA THR A 315 -37.71 -37.78 4.10
C THR A 315 -37.34 -37.28 5.49
N LEU A 316 -38.32 -36.72 6.22
CA LEU A 316 -38.16 -36.20 7.57
C LEU A 316 -37.96 -37.32 8.61
N PRO A 317 -37.35 -37.03 9.77
CA PRO A 317 -37.20 -38.00 10.85
C PRO A 317 -38.56 -38.42 11.40
N THR A 318 -38.67 -39.63 11.93
CA THR A 318 -39.90 -40.06 12.62
C THR A 318 -40.21 -39.10 13.78
N PRO A 319 -41.36 -38.42 13.79
CA PRO A 319 -41.67 -37.45 14.83
C PRO A 319 -41.82 -38.16 16.19
N THR A 320 -41.20 -37.59 17.22
CA THR A 320 -41.30 -38.02 18.62
C THR A 320 -41.33 -36.79 19.51
N THR A 321 -41.68 -36.96 20.79
CA THR A 321 -41.69 -35.86 21.77
C THR A 321 -40.33 -35.17 21.93
N ALA A 322 -39.23 -35.86 21.60
CA ALA A 322 -37.88 -35.29 21.60
C ALA A 322 -37.67 -34.23 20.49
N PHE A 323 -38.49 -34.25 19.45
CA PHE A 323 -38.48 -33.25 18.38
C PHE A 323 -39.44 -32.09 18.62
N ALA A 324 -40.25 -32.12 19.69
CA ALA A 324 -41.22 -31.05 19.97
C ALA A 324 -40.54 -29.66 20.02
N GLY A 325 -41.07 -28.72 19.23
CA GLY A 325 -40.55 -27.35 19.10
C GLY A 325 -39.30 -27.21 18.22
N LYS A 326 -38.80 -28.29 17.60
CA LYS A 326 -37.69 -28.19 16.63
C LYS A 326 -38.19 -27.67 15.29
N LEU A 327 -37.43 -26.73 14.74
CA LEU A 327 -37.66 -26.10 13.45
C LEU A 327 -36.53 -26.50 12.50
N ILE A 328 -36.91 -26.86 11.28
CA ILE A 328 -36.00 -27.12 10.17
C ILE A 328 -36.30 -26.09 9.09
N ARG A 329 -35.33 -25.22 8.79
CA ARG A 329 -35.45 -24.23 7.73
C ARG A 329 -34.77 -24.72 6.46
N PHE A 330 -35.49 -24.59 5.35
CA PHE A 330 -35.01 -24.94 4.02
C PHE A 330 -34.87 -23.67 3.19
N TYR A 331 -33.68 -23.37 2.71
CA TYR A 331 -33.40 -22.27 1.80
C TYR A 331 -33.29 -22.80 0.38
N LEU A 332 -34.10 -22.28 -0.53
CA LEU A 332 -34.21 -22.72 -1.91
C LEU A 332 -33.79 -21.58 -2.85
N PHE A 333 -32.82 -21.84 -3.72
CA PHE A 333 -32.35 -20.89 -4.73
C PHE A 333 -32.40 -21.47 -6.14
N GLY A 334 -33.03 -20.74 -7.06
CA GLY A 334 -33.11 -21.12 -8.48
C GLY A 334 -34.23 -22.11 -8.82
N GLY A 335 -34.41 -22.36 -10.11
CA GLY A 335 -35.34 -23.39 -10.61
C GLY A 335 -35.93 -23.06 -11.98
N ASN A 336 -35.41 -23.71 -13.02
CA ASN A 336 -36.28 -24.27 -14.05
C ASN A 336 -36.89 -25.55 -13.44
N PRO A 337 -38.16 -25.93 -13.69
CA PRO A 337 -38.73 -27.18 -13.18
C PRO A 337 -37.71 -28.33 -13.27
N PRO A 338 -37.50 -29.05 -12.16
CA PRO A 338 -38.59 -29.67 -11.39
C PRO A 338 -38.51 -29.53 -9.85
N ASN A 339 -39.46 -30.17 -9.18
CA ASN A 339 -39.91 -29.90 -7.81
C ASN A 339 -38.94 -30.37 -6.71
N PHE A 340 -38.89 -29.62 -5.60
CA PHE A 340 -38.34 -30.08 -4.33
C PHE A 340 -39.45 -30.75 -3.51
N ILE A 341 -39.20 -31.96 -3.01
CA ILE A 341 -40.21 -32.82 -2.37
C ILE A 341 -39.79 -33.12 -0.94
N ILE A 342 -40.68 -32.91 0.03
CA ILE A 342 -40.50 -33.27 1.44
C ILE A 342 -41.55 -34.30 1.85
N ASN A 343 -41.11 -35.49 2.24
CA ASN A 343 -41.91 -36.59 2.77
C ASN A 343 -41.88 -36.59 4.29
N GLY A 344 -42.98 -37.04 4.91
CA GLY A 344 -43.09 -37.21 6.36
C GLY A 344 -43.69 -36.01 7.09
N VAL A 345 -44.27 -35.04 6.35
CA VAL A 345 -45.14 -34.03 6.95
C VAL A 345 -46.49 -34.66 7.36
N SER A 346 -47.17 -34.06 8.32
CA SER A 346 -48.47 -34.50 8.89
C SER A 346 -49.49 -34.82 7.80
N THR A 347 -50.22 -35.93 7.88
CA THR A 347 -51.33 -36.24 6.94
C THR A 347 -52.62 -35.49 7.28
N ALA A 348 -52.68 -34.85 8.44
CA ALA A 348 -53.84 -34.11 8.89
C ALA A 348 -54.18 -32.95 7.94
N ASP A 349 -55.46 -32.65 7.86
CA ASP A 349 -55.96 -31.56 7.03
C ASP A 349 -55.42 -30.21 7.53
N MET A 350 -54.81 -29.45 6.61
CA MET A 350 -54.25 -28.12 6.87
C MET A 350 -55.27 -27.00 6.64
N SER A 351 -56.56 -27.31 6.44
CA SER A 351 -57.63 -26.34 6.22
C SER A 351 -57.74 -25.26 7.31
N ALA A 352 -57.25 -25.53 8.53
CA ALA A 352 -57.19 -24.57 9.63
C ALA A 352 -55.86 -23.76 9.73
N ALA A 353 -54.83 -24.09 8.94
CA ALA A 353 -53.45 -23.61 9.13
C ALA A 353 -53.05 -22.41 8.24
N GLY A 354 -53.98 -21.82 7.48
CA GLY A 354 -53.70 -20.68 6.58
C GLY A 354 -53.32 -21.09 5.15
N THR A 355 -53.10 -20.11 4.28
CA THR A 355 -52.80 -20.33 2.86
C THR A 355 -51.30 -20.59 2.66
N LEU A 356 -50.93 -21.67 1.94
CA LEU A 356 -49.51 -21.98 1.65
C LEU A 356 -48.87 -20.87 0.79
N PRO A 357 -47.58 -20.58 0.96
CA PRO A 357 -46.86 -19.65 0.09
C PRO A 357 -46.95 -20.07 -1.39
N SER A 358 -46.95 -19.08 -2.29
CA SER A 358 -46.99 -19.33 -3.74
C SER A 358 -45.87 -20.27 -4.18
N GLY A 359 -46.24 -21.37 -4.83
CA GLY A 359 -45.32 -22.41 -5.31
C GLY A 359 -45.20 -23.61 -4.36
N VAL A 360 -45.78 -23.57 -3.16
CA VAL A 360 -45.83 -24.70 -2.21
C VAL A 360 -47.20 -25.37 -2.28
N THR A 361 -47.23 -26.69 -2.44
CA THR A 361 -48.47 -27.48 -2.52
C THR A 361 -48.41 -28.70 -1.59
N LYS A 362 -49.53 -28.97 -0.91
CA LYS A 362 -49.74 -30.15 -0.07
C LYS A 362 -51.14 -30.70 -0.33
N PRO A 363 -51.28 -31.82 -1.06
CA PRO A 363 -52.58 -32.44 -1.27
C PRO A 363 -53.21 -32.91 0.05
N THR A 364 -54.54 -32.79 0.18
CA THR A 364 -55.28 -33.26 1.37
C THR A 364 -55.02 -34.73 1.65
N GLY A 365 -54.70 -35.08 2.90
CA GLY A 365 -54.37 -36.45 3.30
C GLY A 365 -52.97 -36.93 2.91
N SER A 366 -52.19 -36.13 2.18
CA SER A 366 -50.83 -36.48 1.75
C SER A 366 -49.80 -36.18 2.85
N ASN A 367 -48.84 -37.07 3.04
CA ASN A 367 -47.64 -36.83 3.85
C ASN A 367 -46.50 -36.16 3.05
N VAL A 368 -46.81 -35.62 1.86
CA VAL A 368 -45.86 -35.02 0.93
C VAL A 368 -46.12 -33.53 0.77
N LEU A 369 -45.07 -32.73 0.84
CA LEU A 369 -45.05 -31.31 0.54
C LEU A 369 -44.20 -31.09 -0.72
N THR A 370 -44.75 -30.42 -1.73
CA THR A 370 -44.09 -30.19 -3.01
C THR A 370 -43.86 -28.69 -3.21
N ILE A 371 -42.64 -28.32 -3.55
CA ILE A 371 -42.23 -26.93 -3.79
C ILE A 371 -41.78 -26.80 -5.23
N THR A 372 -42.51 -25.98 -5.97
CA THR A 372 -42.24 -25.65 -7.37
C THR A 372 -41.41 -24.37 -7.40
N GLY A 373 -40.24 -24.43 -8.04
CA GLY A 373 -39.36 -23.27 -8.17
C GLY A 373 -40.05 -22.17 -8.99
N ASN A 374 -40.14 -20.97 -8.43
CA ASN A 374 -40.41 -19.77 -9.21
C ASN A 374 -39.08 -19.23 -9.74
N ASN A 375 -39.01 -18.93 -11.04
CA ASN A 375 -37.86 -18.31 -11.68
C ASN A 375 -37.30 -17.17 -10.80
N MET A 376 -36.14 -17.41 -10.20
CA MET A 376 -35.25 -16.39 -9.62
C MET A 376 -35.67 -15.73 -8.29
N ARG A 377 -36.53 -16.33 -7.47
CA ARG A 377 -36.75 -15.83 -6.08
C ARG A 377 -36.21 -16.79 -5.03
N PHE A 378 -35.48 -16.24 -4.06
CA PHE A 378 -35.10 -16.96 -2.84
C PHE A 378 -36.37 -17.27 -2.05
N GLN A 379 -36.64 -18.55 -1.83
CA GLN A 379 -37.74 -19.00 -0.98
C GLN A 379 -37.16 -19.71 0.24
N PHE A 380 -37.78 -19.50 1.40
CA PHE A 380 -37.55 -20.33 2.57
C PHE A 380 -38.85 -21.00 2.98
N ILE A 381 -38.73 -22.22 3.49
CA ILE A 381 -39.84 -22.91 4.16
C ILE A 381 -39.34 -23.47 5.47
N ASP A 382 -40.17 -23.28 6.50
CA ASP A 382 -39.92 -23.81 7.83
C ASP A 382 -40.83 -25.01 8.05
N ILE A 383 -40.27 -26.08 8.61
CA ILE A 383 -41.03 -27.24 9.07
C ILE A 383 -40.81 -27.38 10.58
N ILE A 384 -41.89 -27.41 11.36
CA ILE A 384 -41.88 -27.49 12.82
C ILE A 384 -42.49 -28.81 13.30
N CYS A 385 -41.91 -29.43 14.33
CA CYS A 385 -42.50 -30.61 14.98
C CYS A 385 -43.25 -30.22 16.25
N ASP A 386 -44.47 -30.73 16.42
CA ASP A 386 -45.28 -30.56 17.64
C ASP A 386 -45.02 -31.67 18.69
N GLY A 387 -44.12 -32.61 18.39
CA GLY A 387 -43.83 -33.80 19.19
C GLY A 387 -44.53 -35.07 18.72
N SER A 388 -45.46 -34.97 17.79
CA SER A 388 -46.18 -36.10 17.18
C SER A 388 -46.21 -36.04 15.65
N ASN A 389 -46.11 -34.85 15.06
CA ASN A 389 -46.18 -34.60 13.63
C ASN A 389 -45.27 -33.44 13.21
N TRP A 390 -44.82 -33.48 11.95
CA TRP A 390 -44.13 -32.36 11.30
C TRP A 390 -45.11 -31.52 10.49
N TRP A 391 -45.06 -30.20 10.65
CA TRP A 391 -45.96 -29.26 10.00
C TRP A 391 -45.16 -28.21 9.25
N PRO A 392 -45.60 -27.83 8.03
CA PRO A 392 -45.18 -26.55 7.49
C PRO A 392 -45.51 -25.46 8.50
N ASN A 393 -44.52 -24.68 8.89
CA ASN A 393 -44.72 -23.52 9.75
C ASN A 393 -45.28 -22.40 8.87
N MET A 394 -46.56 -22.11 9.08
CA MET A 394 -47.37 -21.17 8.28
C MET A 394 -47.44 -19.78 8.90
N ILE A 395 -46.65 -19.53 9.94
CA ILE A 395 -46.58 -18.23 10.59
C ILE A 395 -45.68 -17.34 9.72
N GLU A 396 -46.29 -16.40 9.00
CA GLU A 396 -45.58 -15.29 8.33
C GLU A 396 -44.78 -14.44 9.33
#